data_AF-A0A7W1JWX5-F1
#
_entry.id   AF-A0A7W1JWX5-F1
#
_cell.length_a   1.000
_cell.length_b   1.000
_cell.length_c   1.000
_cell.angle_alpha   90.00
_cell.angle_beta   90.00
_cell.angle_gamma   90.00
#
_symmetry.space_group_name_H-M   'P 1'
#
loop_
_entity.id
_entity.type
_entity.pdbx_description
1 polymer ?
#
loop_
_entity_poly.entity_id
_entity_poly.type
_entity_poly.pdbx_seq_one_letter_code
_entity_poly.pdbx_strand_id
1 'polypeptide(L)'
;MEKEQEQRLAMNEALFRDVNERIREISDTFGQKDATYDFLCECSDPECAERVVLTSAEYEHVRAVSTRFVVAKGHAMPEIESVVEQAKDHVIVEKEGEAADVAIQLDK
;
A
#
# COMPACT_ATOMS: atom_id res chain seq x y z
N MET A 1 4.78 -13.11 20.83
CA MET A 1 5.66 -11.93 20.76
C MET A 1 5.84 -11.50 19.31
N GLU A 2 6.09 -12.42 18.36
CA GLU A 2 6.04 -12.12 16.90
C GLU A 2 4.62 -11.74 16.41
N LYS A 3 3.59 -12.50 16.79
CA LYS A 3 2.19 -12.27 16.38
C LYS A 3 1.63 -10.87 16.70
N GLU A 4 2.00 -10.28 17.85
CA GLU A 4 1.54 -8.93 18.22
C GLU A 4 2.27 -7.83 17.45
N GLN A 5 3.44 -8.13 16.89
CA GLN A 5 4.24 -7.20 16.11
C GLN A 5 3.73 -7.19 14.66
N GLU A 6 3.53 -8.37 14.06
CA GLU A 6 2.93 -8.51 12.72
C GLU A 6 1.51 -7.92 12.66
N GLN A 7 0.67 -8.14 13.68
CA GLN A 7 -0.66 -7.53 13.74
C GLN A 7 -0.62 -6.00 13.83
N ARG A 8 0.35 -5.44 14.55
CA ARG A 8 0.52 -3.98 14.63
C ARG A 8 1.00 -3.39 13.31
N LEU A 9 1.92 -4.07 12.63
CA LEU A 9 2.41 -3.70 11.31
C LEU A 9 1.26 -3.68 10.28
N ALA A 10 0.42 -4.71 10.26
CA ALA A 10 -0.73 -4.80 9.36
C ALA A 10 -1.86 -3.78 9.67
N MET A 11 -2.07 -3.43 10.94
CA MET A 11 -3.03 -2.38 11.32
C MET A 11 -2.61 -0.99 10.81
N ASN A 12 -1.30 -0.71 10.76
CA ASN A 12 -0.80 0.58 10.26
C ASN A 12 -1.04 0.70 8.75
N GLU A 13 -0.88 -0.39 8.02
CA GLU A 13 -1.06 -0.43 6.56
C GLU A 13 -2.51 -0.20 6.15
N ALA A 14 -3.46 -0.76 6.90
CA ALA A 14 -4.88 -0.52 6.67
C ALA A 14 -5.25 0.96 6.78
N LEU A 15 -4.59 1.73 7.66
CA LEU A 15 -4.82 3.17 7.76
C LEU A 15 -4.33 3.93 6.53
N PHE A 16 -3.13 3.62 6.04
CA PHE A 16 -2.60 4.25 4.82
C PHE A 16 -3.46 3.89 3.60
N ARG A 17 -3.92 2.65 3.51
CA ARG A 17 -4.88 2.19 2.50
C ARG A 17 -6.16 3.02 2.52
N ASP A 18 -6.79 3.21 3.68
CA ASP A 18 -8.02 4.03 3.80
C ASP A 18 -7.81 5.47 3.30
N VAL A 19 -6.63 6.06 3.57
CA VAL A 19 -6.29 7.41 3.08
C VAL A 19 -6.11 7.41 1.56
N ASN A 20 -5.39 6.43 1.04
CA ASN A 20 -5.10 6.31 -0.39
C ASN A 20 -6.36 5.99 -1.22
N GLU A 21 -7.27 5.15 -0.74
CA GLU A 21 -8.58 4.93 -1.37
C GLU A 21 -9.36 6.25 -1.48
N ARG A 22 -9.30 7.11 -0.46
CA ARG A 22 -9.94 8.43 -0.53
C ARG A 22 -9.26 9.37 -1.53
N ILE A 23 -7.93 9.29 -1.67
CA ILE A 23 -7.20 10.02 -2.72
C ILE A 23 -7.65 9.52 -4.10
N ARG A 24 -7.74 8.20 -4.30
CA ARG A 24 -8.24 7.55 -5.53
C ARG A 24 -9.65 8.02 -5.86
N GLU A 25 -10.61 7.95 -4.93
CA GLU A 25 -11.99 8.38 -5.15
C GLU A 25 -12.11 9.85 -5.58
N ILE A 26 -11.36 10.74 -4.93
CA ILE A 26 -11.33 12.18 -5.30
C ILE A 26 -10.71 12.35 -6.69
N SER A 27 -9.65 11.59 -6.99
CA SER A 27 -8.94 11.61 -8.26
C SER A 27 -9.82 11.10 -9.40
N ASP A 28 -10.59 10.03 -9.18
CA ASP A 28 -11.54 9.48 -10.17
C ASP A 28 -12.70 10.44 -10.43
N THR A 29 -13.15 11.17 -9.41
CA THR A 29 -14.31 12.07 -9.51
C THR A 29 -13.97 13.41 -10.18
N PHE A 30 -12.82 14.00 -9.83
CA PHE A 30 -12.47 15.38 -10.22
C PHE A 30 -11.22 15.47 -11.09
N GLY A 31 -10.49 14.38 -11.23
CA GLY A 31 -9.23 14.32 -11.94
C GLY A 31 -9.35 14.26 -13.45
N GLN A 32 -8.20 14.43 -14.10
CA GLN A 32 -8.06 14.10 -15.52
C GLN A 32 -7.64 12.65 -15.66
N LYS A 33 -8.08 12.02 -16.75
CA LYS A 33 -7.58 10.72 -17.16
C LYS A 33 -6.05 10.80 -17.32
N ASP A 34 -5.34 9.83 -16.76
CA ASP A 34 -3.87 9.72 -16.78
C ASP A 34 -3.09 10.80 -16.00
N ALA A 35 -3.77 11.64 -15.20
CA ALA A 35 -3.08 12.52 -14.26
C ALA A 35 -2.50 11.72 -13.08
N THR A 36 -1.36 12.18 -12.56
CA THR A 36 -0.68 11.60 -11.40
C THR A 36 -1.02 12.36 -10.12
N TYR A 37 -1.09 11.62 -9.02
CA TYR A 37 -1.39 12.12 -7.68
C TYR A 37 -0.37 11.61 -6.67
N ASP A 38 -0.25 12.32 -5.55
CA ASP A 38 0.55 11.90 -4.41
C ASP A 38 -0.27 10.91 -3.57
N PHE A 39 0.08 9.63 -3.62
CA PHE A 39 -0.37 8.62 -2.66
C PHE A 39 0.64 8.51 -1.52
N LEU A 40 0.21 8.01 -0.37
CA LEU A 40 1.10 7.71 0.75
C LEU A 40 1.74 6.33 0.58
N CYS A 41 2.98 6.21 1.02
CA CYS A 41 3.65 4.92 1.17
C CYS A 41 2.88 4.04 2.16
N GLU A 42 2.53 2.82 1.75
CA GLU A 42 1.75 1.86 2.55
C GLU A 42 2.67 0.83 3.22
N CYS A 43 3.90 1.21 3.59
CA CYS A 43 4.78 0.31 4.33
C CYS A 43 4.29 0.13 5.78
N SER A 44 4.85 -0.84 6.47
CA SER A 44 4.46 -1.16 7.84
C SER A 44 4.91 -0.15 8.90
N ASP A 45 5.69 0.88 8.52
CA ASP A 45 6.17 1.91 9.44
C ASP A 45 5.05 2.91 9.77
N PRO A 46 4.56 2.96 11.03
CA PRO A 46 3.47 3.85 11.44
C PRO A 46 3.81 5.34 11.33
N GLU A 47 5.10 5.69 11.30
CA GLU A 47 5.56 7.08 11.19
C GLU A 47 5.89 7.47 9.75
N CYS A 48 5.66 6.58 8.78
CA CYS A 48 5.94 6.87 7.37
C CYS A 48 5.05 8.01 6.86
N ALA A 49 5.68 9.02 6.26
CA ALA A 49 5.01 10.14 5.61
C ALA A 49 5.49 10.34 4.16
N GLU A 50 6.18 9.34 3.60
CA GLU A 50 6.68 9.39 2.23
C GLU A 50 5.54 9.26 1.23
N ARG A 51 5.70 9.92 0.08
CA ARG A 51 4.71 9.94 -0.98
C ARG A 51 5.21 9.18 -2.19
N VAL A 52 4.30 8.47 -2.84
CA VAL A 52 4.53 7.78 -4.11
C VAL A 52 3.63 8.40 -5.18
N VAL A 53 4.21 8.69 -6.33
CA VAL A 53 3.49 9.33 -7.43
C VAL A 53 2.92 8.25 -8.34
N LEU A 54 1.59 8.22 -8.46
CA LEU A 54 0.84 7.24 -9.25
C LEU A 54 -0.33 7.91 -9.95
N THR A 55 -0.75 7.36 -11.07
CA THR A 55 -2.10 7.57 -11.59
C THR A 55 -3.13 6.80 -10.76
N SER A 56 -4.39 7.22 -10.81
CA SER A 56 -5.49 6.49 -10.15
C SER A 56 -5.58 5.04 -10.64
N ALA A 57 -5.35 4.81 -11.94
CA ALA A 57 -5.38 3.48 -12.55
C ALA A 57 -4.21 2.58 -12.10
N GLU A 58 -3.02 3.13 -11.91
CA GLU A 58 -1.88 2.39 -11.34
C GLU A 58 -2.16 2.00 -9.89
N TYR A 59 -2.75 2.90 -9.10
CA TYR A 59 -3.14 2.57 -7.72
C TYR A 59 -4.25 1.50 -7.69
N GLU A 60 -5.25 1.58 -8.57
CA GLU A 60 -6.28 0.54 -8.73
C GLU A 60 -5.67 -0.82 -9.12
N HIS A 61 -4.63 -0.82 -9.98
CA HIS A 61 -3.90 -2.04 -10.32
C HIS A 61 -3.25 -2.72 -9.11
N VAL A 62 -2.63 -1.94 -8.22
CA VAL A 62 -2.10 -2.44 -6.94
C VAL A 62 -3.23 -3.03 -6.12
N ARG A 63 -4.33 -2.30 -5.97
CA ARG A 63 -5.48 -2.62 -5.11
C ARG A 63 -6.36 -3.75 -5.62
N ALA A 64 -6.19 -4.17 -6.87
CA ALA A 64 -6.85 -5.36 -7.42
C ALA A 64 -6.51 -6.66 -6.66
N VAL A 65 -5.46 -6.65 -5.82
CA VAL A 65 -5.10 -7.75 -4.93
C VAL A 65 -5.03 -7.25 -3.49
N SER A 66 -5.87 -7.79 -2.61
CA SER A 66 -6.02 -7.38 -1.21
C SER A 66 -4.72 -7.43 -0.38
N THR A 67 -3.77 -8.26 -0.77
CA THR A 67 -2.48 -8.44 -0.10
C THR A 67 -1.37 -7.59 -0.70
N ARG A 68 -1.65 -6.77 -1.72
CA ARG A 68 -0.68 -5.89 -2.34
C ARG A 68 -0.76 -4.47 -1.82
N PHE A 69 0.41 -3.85 -1.76
CA PHE A 69 0.62 -2.51 -1.24
C PHE A 69 1.66 -1.77 -2.06
N VAL A 70 1.52 -0.45 -2.14
CA VAL A 70 2.51 0.40 -2.82
C VAL A 70 3.44 1.04 -1.80
N VAL A 71 4.74 0.84 -1.99
CA VAL A 71 5.77 1.18 -1.01
C VAL A 71 6.87 1.99 -1.67
N ALA A 72 7.36 3.03 -0.97
CA ALA A 72 8.51 3.81 -1.43
C ALA A 72 9.76 2.92 -1.55
N LYS A 73 10.69 3.28 -2.44
CA LYS A 73 11.89 2.47 -2.64
C LYS A 73 12.72 2.36 -1.36
N GLY A 74 13.09 1.12 -1.02
CA GLY A 74 13.87 0.83 0.18
C GLY A 74 13.04 0.67 1.46
N HIS A 75 11.72 0.86 1.39
CA HIS A 75 10.82 0.68 2.54
C HIS A 75 10.16 -0.71 2.59
N ALA A 76 10.47 -1.58 1.63
CA ALA A 76 10.01 -2.97 1.67
C ALA A 76 10.68 -3.72 2.84
N MET A 77 9.93 -4.62 3.48
CA MET A 77 10.35 -5.41 4.64
C MET A 77 10.37 -6.91 4.29
N PRO A 78 11.52 -7.45 3.81
CA PRO A 78 11.61 -8.82 3.28
C PRO A 78 11.23 -9.95 4.25
N GLU A 79 11.06 -9.65 5.54
CA GLU A 79 10.66 -10.62 6.56
C GLU A 79 9.18 -11.01 6.46
N ILE A 80 8.32 -10.13 5.90
CA ILE A 80 6.86 -10.30 5.89
C ILE A 80 6.22 -10.09 4.50
N GLU A 81 7.01 -9.73 3.50
CA GLU A 81 6.51 -9.42 2.15
C GLU A 81 7.57 -9.63 1.08
N SER A 82 7.11 -9.84 -0.15
CA SER A 82 7.98 -9.93 -1.32
C SER A 82 7.65 -8.84 -2.34
N VAL A 83 8.69 -8.35 -3.04
CA VAL A 83 8.50 -7.37 -4.12
C VAL A 83 8.01 -8.10 -5.37
N VAL A 84 6.80 -7.78 -5.81
CA VAL A 84 6.18 -8.37 -7.01
C VAL A 84 6.32 -7.49 -8.25
N GLU A 85 6.52 -6.18 -8.06
CA GLU A 85 6.77 -5.24 -9.15
C GLU A 85 7.72 -4.12 -8.72
N GLN A 86 8.55 -3.65 -9.65
CA GLN A 86 9.45 -2.53 -9.44
C GLN A 86 9.17 -1.42 -10.45
N ALA A 87 8.90 -0.22 -9.95
CA ALA A 87 8.76 0.98 -10.74
C ALA A 87 9.97 1.91 -10.55
N LYS A 88 9.90 3.10 -11.15
CA LYS A 88 10.99 4.09 -11.09
C LYS A 88 11.21 4.63 -9.68
N ASP A 89 10.13 4.94 -8.95
CA ASP A 89 10.21 5.67 -7.68
C ASP A 89 9.51 4.93 -6.51
N HIS A 90 8.87 3.79 -6.78
CA HIS A 90 8.20 2.93 -5.79
C HIS A 90 8.34 1.46 -6.18
N VAL A 91 7.88 0.58 -5.30
CA VAL A 91 7.74 -0.87 -5.50
C VAL A 91 6.33 -1.31 -5.10
N ILE A 92 5.86 -2.41 -5.70
CA ILE A 92 4.66 -3.10 -5.24
C ILE A 92 5.11 -4.33 -4.48
N VAL A 93 4.65 -4.46 -3.25
CA VAL A 93 4.91 -5.61 -2.39
C VAL A 93 3.65 -6.43 -2.22
N GLU A 94 3.81 -7.72 -1.99
CA GLU A 94 2.73 -8.65 -1.65
C GLU A 94 3.04 -9.25 -0.28
N LYS A 95 2.10 -9.10 0.65
CA LYS A 95 2.19 -9.70 1.98
C LYS A 95 2.08 -11.21 1.87
N GLU A 96 2.81 -11.89 2.75
CA GLU A 96 2.81 -13.35 2.84
C GLU A 96 2.46 -13.81 4.27
N GLY A 97 2.08 -15.08 4.42
CA GLY A 97 1.81 -15.69 5.73
C GLY A 97 0.70 -15.00 6.52
N GLU A 98 0.88 -14.85 7.83
CA GLU A 98 -0.12 -14.27 8.74
C GLU A 98 -0.40 -12.79 8.41
N ALA A 99 0.59 -12.04 7.91
CA ALA A 99 0.40 -10.65 7.48
C ALA A 99 -0.58 -10.54 6.29
N ALA A 100 -0.55 -11.51 5.38
CA ALA A 100 -1.51 -11.59 4.27
C ALA A 100 -2.93 -11.84 4.79
N ASP A 101 -3.11 -12.76 5.73
CA ASP A 101 -4.40 -13.07 6.33
C ASP A 101 -5.02 -11.85 7.02
N VAL A 102 -4.21 -11.09 7.76
CA VAL A 102 -4.66 -9.84 8.41
C VAL A 102 -5.00 -8.78 7.37
N ALA A 103 -4.17 -8.61 6.34
CA ALA A 103 -4.42 -7.65 5.26
C ALA A 103 -5.75 -7.94 4.53
N ILE A 104 -6.10 -9.21 4.32
CA ILE A 104 -7.38 -9.63 3.74
C ILE A 104 -8.54 -9.34 4.71
N GLN A 105 -8.39 -9.61 6.00
CA GLN A 105 -9.45 -9.37 6.99
C GLN A 105 -9.77 -7.89 7.19
N LEU A 106 -8.76 -7.01 7.04
CA LEU A 106 -8.91 -5.57 7.17
C LEU A 106 -9.33 -4.89 5.86
N ASP A 107 -9.31 -5.61 4.74
CA ASP A 107 -9.80 -5.12 3.44
C ASP A 107 -11.33 -4.99 3.48
N LYS A 108 -11.84 -3.79 3.18
CA LYS A 108 -13.28 -3.45 3.25
C LYS A 108 -13.89 -3.24 1.88
#